data_AF-A0A0K2RGN0-F1
#
_entry.id   AF-A0A0K2RGN0-F1
#
_cell.length_a   1.000
_cell.length_b   1.000
_cell.length_c   1.000
_cell.angle_alpha   90.00
_cell.angle_beta   90.00
_cell.angle_gamma   90.00
#
_symmetry.space_group_name_H-M   'P 1'
#
loop_
_entity.id
_entity.type
_entity.pdbx_description
1 polymer ?
#
loop_
_entity_poly.entity_id
_entity_poly.type
_entity_poly.pdbx_seq_one_letter_code
_entity_poly.pdbx_strand_id
1 'polypeptide(L)' 'MENKQESRVEIQDVEFHVSYLDTLSGRIEHEDFSDRRAAERFADAQLKDEESWAVVDVVVRQGAQPQEHAQQLVA' A
#
# COMPACT_ATOMS: atom_id res chain seq x y z
N MET A 1 27.30 5.34 -30.50
CA MET A 1 25.99 5.99 -30.28
C MET A 1 25.41 5.32 -29.04
N GLU A 2 25.30 6.10 -27.97
CA GLU A 2 25.01 5.63 -26.62
C GLU A 2 23.67 4.89 -26.53
N ASN A 3 23.69 3.67 -26.01
CA ASN A 3 22.48 3.00 -25.53
C ASN A 3 22.04 3.75 -24.27
N LYS A 4 21.11 4.70 -24.44
CA LYS A 4 20.31 5.22 -23.34
C LYS A 4 19.45 4.06 -22.84
N GLN A 5 19.97 3.37 -21.82
CA GLN A 5 19.21 2.52 -20.94
C GLN A 5 18.20 3.44 -20.25
N GLU A 6 17.06 3.67 -20.91
CA GLU A 6 15.91 4.28 -20.28
C GLU A 6 15.48 3.29 -19.20
N SER A 7 15.91 3.58 -17.97
CA SER A 7 15.46 2.94 -16.75
C SER A 7 13.94 3.01 -16.77
N ARG A 8 13.30 1.96 -17.29
CA ARG A 8 11.87 1.75 -17.18
C ARG A 8 11.63 1.70 -15.69
N VAL A 9 11.23 2.83 -15.12
CA VAL A 9 10.76 2.91 -13.75
C VAL A 9 9.59 1.94 -13.73
N GLU A 10 9.82 0.75 -13.19
CA GLU A 10 8.73 -0.11 -12.78
C GLU A 10 7.92 0.79 -11.85
N ILE A 11 6.74 1.22 -12.33
CA ILE A 11 5.79 1.98 -11.54
C ILE A 11 5.39 1.01 -10.45
N GLN A 12 6.12 1.05 -9.34
CA GLN A 12 5.75 0.38 -8.12
C GLN A 12 4.44 1.02 -7.69
N ASP A 13 3.38 0.23 -7.68
CA ASP A 13 2.08 0.68 -7.20
C ASP A 13 2.20 0.71 -5.68
N VAL A 14 2.28 1.92 -5.12
CA VAL A 14 2.39 2.12 -3.67
C VAL A 14 1.00 2.36 -3.11
N GLU A 15 0.64 1.56 -2.13
CA GLU A 15 -0.60 1.65 -1.38
C GLU A 15 -0.27 1.90 0.10
N PHE A 16 -1.16 2.58 0.80
CA PHE A 16 -1.01 2.94 2.21
C PHE A 16 -2.18 2.36 2.98
N HIS A 17 -1.89 1.56 3.99
CA HIS A 17 -2.93 0.96 4.84
C HIS A 17 -2.86 1.63 6.21
N VAL A 18 -4.00 2.11 6.71
CA VAL A 18 -4.08 2.70 8.04
C VAL A 18 -4.82 1.74 8.95
N SER A 19 -4.14 1.27 10.00
CA SER A 19 -4.75 0.48 11.07
C SER A 19 -4.93 1.37 12.30
N TYR A 20 -6.12 1.40 12.90
CA TYR A 20 -6.38 2.29 14.04
C TYR A 20 -7.34 1.65 15.06
N LEU A 21 -7.24 2.07 16.32
CA LEU A 21 -8.22 1.72 17.35
C LEU A 21 -9.41 2.67 17.26
N ASP A 22 -10.58 2.15 16.91
CA ASP A 22 -11.84 2.85 17.12
C ASP A 22 -12.23 2.73 18.59
N THR A 23 -12.00 3.79 19.37
CA THR A 23 -12.31 3.83 20.80
C THR A 23 -13.80 3.74 21.10
N LEU A 24 -14.68 4.04 20.11
CA LEU A 24 -16.13 3.93 20.28
C LEU A 24 -16.60 2.48 20.27
N SER A 25 -16.10 1.66 19.34
CA SER A 25 -16.44 0.24 19.26
C SER A 25 -15.47 -0.68 20.02
N GLY A 26 -14.31 -0.16 20.41
CA GLY A 26 -13.22 -0.91 21.03
C GLY A 26 -12.54 -1.89 20.07
N ARG A 27 -12.59 -1.63 18.76
CA ARG A 27 -12.09 -2.53 17.71
C ARG A 27 -10.96 -1.88 16.92
N ILE A 28 -10.13 -2.74 16.34
CA ILE A 28 -9.13 -2.32 15.38
C ILE A 28 -9.78 -2.35 14.00
N GLU A 29 -9.77 -1.22 13.32
CA GLU A 29 -10.30 -1.03 11.98
C GLU A 29 -9.15 -0.72 11.01
N HIS A 30 -9.41 -0.92 9.71
CA HIS A 30 -8.42 -0.77 8.65
C HIS A 30 -9.00 0.00 7.47
N GLU A 31 -8.22 0.93 6.92
CA GLU A 31 -8.62 1.73 5.76
C GLU A 31 -7.45 1.88 4.76
N ASP A 32 -7.73 1.71 3.48
CA ASP A 32 -6.73 1.73 2.40
C ASP A 32 -6.73 3.07 1.65
N PHE A 33 -5.54 3.55 1.30
CA PHE A 33 -5.33 4.80 0.58
C PHE A 33 -4.27 4.65 -0.51
N SER A 34 -4.45 5.34 -1.63
CA SER A 34 -3.42 5.44 -2.69
C SER A 34 -2.51 6.65 -2.53
N ASP A 35 -2.79 7.54 -1.56
CA ASP A 35 -2.01 8.75 -1.29
C ASP A 35 -1.53 8.79 0.16
N ARG A 36 -0.23 9.03 0.31
CA ARG A 36 0.42 9.10 1.63
C ARG A 36 -0.17 10.18 2.52
N ARG A 37 -0.39 11.39 1.98
CA ARG A 37 -0.85 12.53 2.78
C ARG A 37 -2.28 12.34 3.25
N ALA A 38 -3.11 11.68 2.43
CA ALA A 38 -4.46 11.28 2.81
C ALA A 38 -4.42 10.29 3.98
N ALA A 39 -3.59 9.23 3.88
CA ALA A 39 -3.42 8.25 4.94
C ALA A 39 -2.92 8.88 6.26
N GLU A 40 -1.89 9.73 6.19
CA GLU A 40 -1.33 10.43 7.37
C GLU A 40 -2.37 11.35 8.02
N ARG A 41 -3.15 12.10 7.24
CA ARG A 41 -4.23 12.95 7.77
C ARG A 41 -5.34 12.15 8.41
N PHE A 42 -5.70 11.01 7.82
CA PHE A 42 -6.71 10.13 8.40
C PHE A 42 -6.21 9.55 9.74
N ALA A 43 -4.97 9.07 9.78
CA ALA A 43 -4.36 8.57 11.01
C ALA A 43 -4.35 9.62 12.13
N ASP A 44 -3.94 10.85 11.83
CA ASP A 44 -3.97 11.98 12.78
C ASP A 44 -5.40 12.25 13.29
N ALA A 45 -6.40 12.20 12.40
CA ALA A 45 -7.79 12.38 12.77
C ALA A 45 -8.37 11.27 13.67
N GLN A 46 -7.73 10.10 13.76
CA GLN A 46 -8.14 9.02 14.67
C GLN A 46 -7.54 9.15 16.07
N LEU A 47 -6.57 10.04 16.31
CA LEU A 47 -5.95 10.28 17.61
C LEU A 47 -6.82 11.16 18.51
N LYS A 48 -8.03 10.70 18.83
CA LYS A 48 -9.05 11.49 19.54
C LYS A 48 -8.92 11.44 21.06
N ASP A 49 -8.41 10.32 21.58
CA ASP A 49 -8.27 10.04 23.02
C ASP A 49 -6.84 9.60 23.35
N GLU A 50 -6.47 9.62 24.64
CA GLU A 50 -5.14 9.19 25.10
C GLU A 50 -4.86 7.70 24.78
N GLU A 51 -5.91 6.88 24.72
CA GLU A 51 -5.83 5.46 24.39
C GLU A 51 -5.86 5.20 22.87
N SER A 52 -6.18 6.23 22.07
CA SER A 52 -6.25 6.11 20.62
C SER A 52 -4.86 5.93 20.01
N TRP A 53 -4.77 5.10 18.98
CA TRP A 53 -3.58 4.96 18.17
C TRP A 53 -3.96 4.68 16.71
N ALA A 54 -3.05 5.07 15.81
CA ALA A 54 -3.14 4.79 14.39
C ALA A 54 -1.74 4.49 13.84
N VAL A 55 -1.64 3.50 12.96
CA VAL A 55 -0.42 3.08 12.27
C VAL A 55 -0.65 3.22 10.77
N VAL A 56 0.31 3.83 10.07
CA VAL A 56 0.30 3.96 8.61
C VAL A 56 1.38 3.05 8.04
N ASP A 57 0.96 1.99 7.34
CA ASP A 57 1.84 1.07 6.64
C ASP A 57 1.98 1.46 5.18
N VAL A 58 3.19 1.30 4.63
CA VAL A 58 3.47 1.51 3.20
C VAL A 58 3.63 0.15 2.53
N VAL A 59 2.75 -0.17 1.60
CA VAL A 59 2.73 -1.42 0.86
C VAL A 59 3.19 -1.15 -0.57
N VAL A 60 4.34 -1.70 -0.93
CA VAL A 60 4.88 -1.63 -2.29
C VAL A 60 4.41 -2.86 -3.05
N ARG A 61 3.46 -2.69 -3.97
CA ARG A 61 3.02 -3.78 -4.86
C ARG A 61 3.95 -3.83 -6.06
N GLN A 62 4.61 -4.98 -6.22
CA GLN A 62 5.33 -5.27 -7.45
C GLN A 62 4.29 -5.41 -8.56
N GLY A 63 4.42 -4.59 -9.61
CA GLY A 63 3.52 -4.62 -10.75
C GLY A 63 3.35 -6.06 -11.24
N ALA A 64 2.10 -6.48 -11.44
CA ALA A 64 1.71 -7.85 -11.76
C ALA A 64 2.73 -8.50 -12.72
N GLN A 65 3.47 -9.49 -12.22
CA GLN A 65 4.25 -10.35 -13.11
C GLN A 65 3.24 -11.00 -14.08
N PRO A 66 3.40 -10.86 -15.41
CA PRO A 66 2.63 -11.67 -16.32
C PRO A 66 2.93 -13.12 -15.96
N GLN A 67 1.88 -13.86 -15.64
CA GLN A 67 1.94 -15.25 -15.22
C GLN A 67 2.29 -16.08 -16.47
N GLU A 68 3.52 -15.99 -16.95
CA GLU A 68 4.05 -16.83 -18.02
C GLU A 68 4.59 -18.13 -17.41
N HIS A 69 3.70 -18.88 -16.74
CA HIS A 69 4.03 -20.22 -16.28
C HIS A 69 3.01 -21.22 -16.81
N ALA A 70 3.50 -22.00 -17.77
CA ALA A 70 3.12 -23.37 -18.09
C ALA A 70 1.87 -23.60 -18.94
N GLN A 71 2.02 -23.47 -20.26
CA GLN A 71 1.43 -24.43 -21.21
C GLN A 71 2.40 -24.75 -22.37
N GLN A 72 3.62 -25.19 -22.07
CA GLN A 72 4.45 -25.91 -23.05
C GLN A 72 4.30 -27.42 -22.77
N LEU A 73 3.18 -27.99 -23.22
CA LEU A 73 3.06 -29.44 -23.38
C LEU A 73 3.55 -29.77 -24.79
N VAL A 74 4.68 -30.46 -24.81
CA VAL A 74 5.27 -31.12 -25.98
C VAL A 74 4.28 -32.11 -26.60
N ALA A 75 4.18 -32.08 -27.92
CA ALA A 75 3.64 -33.16 -28.74
C ALA A 75 4.58 -33.36 -29.94
#